data_AF-A0A350UVV3-F1
#
_entry.id   AF-A0A350UVV3-F1
#
_cell.length_a   1.000
_cell.length_b   1.000
_cell.length_c   1.000
_cell.angle_alpha   90.00
_cell.angle_beta   90.00
_cell.angle_gamma   90.00
#
_symmetry.space_group_name_H-M   'P 1'
#
loop_
_entity.id
_entity.type
_entity.pdbx_description
1 polymer ?
#
loop_
_entity_poly.entity_id
_entity_poly.type
_entity_poly.pdbx_seq_one_letter_code
_entity_poly.pdbx_strand_id
1 'polypeptide(L)'
;MLTALSLFTVALILFSASYWVRWRKKTAQPPPPDFKLGNPEGFLLLAADALWTKQIDHARDPAQQGLKLNPKGQRIRASLLNIIGNTLASAGTQDKASEHFRSAIKTDPTFAFPHGNLGNLLFLNKDFFSG
;
A
#
# COMPACT_ATOMS: atom_id res chain seq x y z
N MET A 1 36.77 27.40 -19.71
CA MET A 1 35.35 27.35 -20.13
C MET A 1 34.71 26.11 -19.50
N LEU A 2 34.32 26.21 -18.22
CA LEU A 2 33.45 25.22 -17.60
C LEU A 2 32.02 25.55 -18.02
N THR A 3 31.30 24.55 -18.53
CA THR A 3 30.00 24.69 -19.16
C THR A 3 28.93 25.08 -18.14
N ALA A 4 28.24 26.20 -18.36
CA ALA A 4 27.05 26.63 -17.63
C ALA A 4 25.84 25.65 -17.73
N LEU A 5 26.04 24.49 -18.36
CA LEU A 5 25.03 23.46 -18.61
C LEU A 5 24.79 22.51 -17.43
N SER A 6 25.66 22.49 -16.41
CA SER A 6 25.52 21.57 -15.26
C SER A 6 24.62 22.11 -14.13
N LEU A 7 24.49 23.43 -13.99
CA LEU A 7 23.66 24.02 -12.91
C LEU A 7 22.17 23.98 -13.24
N PHE A 8 21.80 24.07 -14.53
CA PHE A 8 20.41 24.05 -14.97
C PHE A 8 19.76 22.66 -14.82
N THR A 9 20.55 21.60 -15.03
CA THR A 9 20.10 20.20 -14.86
C THR A 9 19.94 19.82 -13.39
N VAL A 10 20.87 20.25 -12.52
CA VAL A 10 20.74 20.03 -11.06
C VAL A 10 19.56 20.82 -10.48
N ALA A 11 19.31 22.04 -10.96
CA ALA A 11 18.17 22.84 -10.53
C ALA A 11 16.81 22.21 -10.92
N LEU A 12 16.69 21.63 -12.12
CA LEU A 12 15.48 20.90 -12.55
C LEU A 12 15.22 19.62 -11.73
N ILE A 13 16.27 18.93 -11.31
CA ILE A 13 16.17 17.74 -10.45
C ILE A 13 15.69 18.13 -9.04
N LEU A 14 16.21 19.23 -8.47
CA LEU A 14 15.81 19.70 -7.14
C LEU A 14 14.43 20.39 -7.12
N PHE A 15 14.08 21.08 -8.21
CA PHE A 15 12.78 21.74 -8.36
C PHE A 15 11.66 20.71 -8.55
N SER A 16 11.92 19.60 -9.28
CA SER A 16 10.94 18.52 -9.44
C SER A 16 10.65 17.81 -8.11
N ALA A 17 11.66 17.50 -7.28
CA ALA A 17 11.44 16.85 -6.00
C ALA A 17 10.57 17.69 -5.04
N SER A 18 10.83 18.99 -4.94
CA SER A 18 10.10 19.90 -4.05
C SER A 18 8.69 20.21 -4.56
N TYR A 19 8.55 20.41 -5.87
CA TYR A 19 7.25 20.58 -6.53
C TYR A 19 6.38 19.33 -6.38
N TRP A 20 6.99 18.15 -6.55
CA TRP A 20 6.32 16.85 -6.49
C TRP A 20 5.89 16.49 -5.06
N VAL A 21 6.73 16.76 -4.05
CA VAL A 21 6.34 16.64 -2.63
C VAL A 21 5.18 17.60 -2.28
N ARG A 22 5.24 18.84 -2.77
CA ARG A 22 4.20 19.86 -2.52
C ARG A 22 2.89 19.55 -3.25
N TRP A 23 2.95 18.98 -4.46
CA TRP A 23 1.79 18.52 -5.21
C TRP A 23 1.17 17.26 -4.57
N ARG A 24 1.97 16.28 -4.13
CA ARG A 24 1.51 15.09 -3.39
C ARG A 24 0.74 15.46 -2.12
N LYS A 25 1.22 16.44 -1.36
CA LYS A 25 0.51 16.96 -0.16
C LYS A 25 -0.84 17.60 -0.51
N LYS A 26 -1.00 18.12 -1.73
CA LYS A 26 -2.19 18.85 -2.17
C LYS A 26 -3.23 17.95 -2.86
N THR A 27 -2.80 16.92 -3.58
CA THR A 27 -3.69 16.07 -4.40
C THR A 27 -4.00 14.72 -3.77
N ALA A 28 -3.27 14.34 -2.72
CA ALA A 28 -3.39 13.04 -2.04
C ALA A 28 -3.25 11.83 -2.99
N GLN A 29 -2.75 12.06 -4.21
CA GLN A 29 -2.58 11.01 -5.20
C GLN A 29 -1.40 10.12 -4.83
N PRO A 30 -1.52 8.79 -5.05
CA PRO A 30 -0.40 7.89 -4.90
C PRO A 30 0.74 8.32 -5.84
N PRO A 31 2.01 8.08 -5.48
CA PRO A 31 3.13 8.38 -6.34
C PRO A 31 2.98 7.65 -7.68
N PRO A 32 3.52 8.23 -8.77
CA PRO A 32 3.39 7.64 -10.06
C PRO A 32 4.11 6.28 -10.07
N PRO A 33 3.65 5.34 -10.91
CA PRO A 33 4.13 3.95 -10.91
C PRO A 33 5.65 3.77 -11.09
N ASP A 34 6.33 4.80 -11.57
CA ASP A 34 7.78 4.85 -11.84
C ASP A 34 8.61 5.46 -10.68
N PHE A 35 7.97 5.95 -9.61
CA PHE A 35 8.66 6.33 -8.39
C PHE A 35 9.25 5.07 -7.74
N LYS A 36 10.56 4.83 -7.96
CA LYS A 36 11.27 3.66 -7.44
C LYS A 36 11.37 3.70 -5.92
N LEU A 37 10.32 3.26 -5.24
CA LEU A 37 10.43 2.60 -3.95
C LEU A 37 11.07 1.24 -4.25
N GLY A 38 12.39 1.21 -4.42
CA GLY A 38 13.13 0.06 -4.94
C GLY A 38 13.10 -1.20 -4.05
N ASN A 39 12.24 -1.23 -3.03
CA ASN A 39 12.11 -2.32 -2.08
C ASN A 39 10.64 -2.49 -1.61
N PRO A 40 10.27 -3.69 -1.13
CA PRO A 40 8.94 -3.97 -0.60
C PRO A 40 8.52 -3.06 0.57
N GLU A 41 9.47 -2.63 1.40
CA GLU A 41 9.24 -1.78 2.57
C GLU A 41 8.73 -0.39 2.17
N GLY A 42 9.31 0.20 1.12
CA GLY A 42 8.86 1.49 0.60
C GLY A 42 7.44 1.43 0.06
N PHE A 43 7.10 0.36 -0.67
CA PHE A 43 5.74 0.10 -1.12
C PHE A 43 4.76 -0.16 0.03
N LEU A 44 5.20 -0.85 1.09
CA LEU A 44 4.41 -1.03 2.30
C LEU A 44 4.10 0.31 2.99
N LEU A 45 5.10 1.18 3.14
CA LEU A 45 4.92 2.51 3.73
C LEU A 45 3.91 3.33 2.92
N LEU A 46 3.99 3.26 1.59
CA LEU A 46 3.06 3.95 0.73
C LEU A 46 1.62 3.42 0.85
N ALA A 47 1.48 2.09 0.86
CA ALA A 47 0.18 1.45 1.05
C ALA A 47 -0.42 1.83 2.41
N ALA A 48 0.40 1.88 3.46
CA ALA A 48 -0.02 2.30 4.79
C ALA A 48 -0.45 3.78 4.82
N ASP A 49 0.33 4.69 4.21
CA ASP A 49 0.00 6.12 4.09
C ASP A 49 -1.39 6.36 3.44
N ALA A 50 -1.72 5.58 2.41
CA ALA A 50 -3.04 5.61 1.78
C ALA A 50 -4.17 5.19 2.74
N LEU A 51 -3.93 4.20 3.62
CA LEU A 51 -4.90 3.83 4.65
C LEU A 51 -5.12 4.95 5.69
N TRP A 52 -4.04 5.60 6.14
CA TRP A 52 -4.12 6.69 7.13
C TRP A 52 -4.85 7.92 6.60
N THR A 53 -4.70 8.20 5.30
CA THR A 53 -5.39 9.31 4.62
C THR A 53 -6.84 8.96 4.23
N LYS A 54 -7.37 7.84 4.73
CA LYS A 54 -8.71 7.28 4.41
C LYS A 54 -8.96 7.03 2.93
N GLN A 55 -7.91 6.92 2.13
CA GLN A 55 -7.98 6.60 0.71
C GLN A 55 -7.68 5.11 0.52
N ILE A 56 -8.57 4.28 1.07
CA ILE A 56 -8.38 2.83 1.13
C ILE A 56 -8.24 2.22 -0.28
N ASP A 57 -8.91 2.80 -1.27
CA ASP A 57 -8.84 2.36 -2.67
C ASP A 57 -7.44 2.54 -3.27
N HIS A 58 -6.72 3.59 -2.88
CA HIS A 58 -5.36 3.88 -3.35
C HIS A 58 -4.28 3.02 -2.69
N ALA A 59 -4.60 2.28 -1.62
CA ALA A 59 -3.63 1.45 -0.91
C ALA A 59 -3.29 0.14 -1.65
N ARG A 60 -4.17 -0.31 -2.56
CA ARG A 60 -4.06 -1.62 -3.21
C ARG A 60 -2.87 -1.71 -4.16
N ASP A 61 -2.73 -0.74 -5.07
CA ASP A 61 -1.69 -0.78 -6.10
C ASP A 61 -0.28 -0.77 -5.49
N PRO A 62 0.05 0.12 -4.52
CA PRO A 62 1.27 0.05 -3.75
C PRO A 62 1.52 -1.32 -3.10
N ALA A 63 0.51 -1.87 -2.44
CA ALA A 63 0.65 -3.15 -1.74
C ALA A 63 0.94 -4.30 -2.71
N GLN A 64 0.31 -4.30 -3.88
CA GLN A 64 0.55 -5.28 -4.94
C GLN A 64 1.96 -5.15 -5.53
N GLN A 65 2.43 -3.93 -5.78
CA GLN A 65 3.79 -3.69 -6.27
C GLN A 65 4.84 -4.18 -5.25
N GLY A 66 4.65 -3.86 -3.96
CA GLY A 66 5.52 -4.36 -2.90
C GLY A 66 5.55 -5.89 -2.83
N LEU A 67 4.41 -6.55 -3.04
CA LEU A 67 4.32 -8.01 -3.02
C LEU A 67 5.01 -8.65 -4.24
N LYS A 68 4.95 -8.02 -5.43
CA LYS A 68 5.63 -8.47 -6.66
C LYS A 68 7.15 -8.48 -6.52
N LEU A 69 7.71 -7.65 -5.65
CA LEU A 69 9.13 -7.62 -5.34
C LEU A 69 9.61 -8.83 -4.49
N ASN A 70 8.72 -9.78 -4.18
CA ASN A 70 9.02 -10.99 -3.41
C ASN A 70 9.75 -10.69 -2.08
N PRO A 71 9.11 -9.95 -1.16
CA PRO A 71 9.69 -9.62 0.14
C PRO A 71 10.15 -10.88 0.87
N LYS A 72 11.42 -10.88 1.31
CA LYS A 72 11.99 -11.95 2.14
C LYS A 72 11.42 -11.94 3.56
N GLY A 73 11.07 -10.77 4.08
CA GLY A 73 10.49 -10.62 5.41
C GLY A 73 9.04 -11.08 5.45
N GLN A 74 8.76 -12.14 6.22
CA GLN A 74 7.40 -12.68 6.40
C GLN A 74 6.42 -11.62 6.91
N ARG A 75 6.83 -10.79 7.89
CA ARG A 75 6.01 -9.67 8.39
C ARG A 75 5.64 -8.67 7.29
N ILE A 76 6.58 -8.29 6.43
CA ILE A 76 6.32 -7.34 5.33
C ILE A 76 5.34 -7.95 4.33
N ARG A 77 5.58 -9.20 3.94
CA ARG A 77 4.69 -9.94 3.04
C ARG A 77 3.27 -10.04 3.62
N ALA A 78 3.14 -10.37 4.91
CA ALA A 78 1.87 -10.45 5.61
C ALA A 78 1.17 -9.09 5.72
N SER A 79 1.91 -8.01 5.99
CA SER A 79 1.38 -6.64 5.99
C SER A 79 0.83 -6.22 4.64
N LEU A 80 1.54 -6.49 3.55
CA LEU A 80 1.07 -6.19 2.19
C LEU A 80 -0.21 -6.97 1.85
N LEU A 81 -0.25 -8.27 2.18
CA LEU A 81 -1.45 -9.10 2.01
C LEU A 81 -2.64 -8.58 2.83
N ASN A 82 -2.39 -8.17 4.08
CA ASN A 82 -3.41 -7.58 4.95
C ASN A 82 -3.99 -6.29 4.36
N ILE A 83 -3.14 -5.42 3.80
CA ILE A 83 -3.60 -4.17 3.18
C ILE A 83 -4.47 -4.46 1.95
N ILE A 84 -4.06 -5.40 1.09
CA ILE A 84 -4.87 -5.81 -0.06
C ILE A 84 -6.23 -6.36 0.40
N GLY A 85 -6.24 -7.20 1.44
CA GLY A 85 -7.48 -7.72 2.03
C GLY A 85 -8.40 -6.61 2.54
N ASN A 86 -7.84 -5.61 3.23
CA ASN A 86 -8.60 -4.46 3.73
C ASN A 86 -9.22 -3.65 2.58
N THR A 87 -8.46 -3.35 1.52
CA THR A 87 -9.00 -2.64 0.36
C THR A 87 -10.11 -3.45 -0.34
N LEU A 88 -9.96 -4.77 -0.45
CA LEU A 88 -10.99 -5.64 -1.04
C LEU A 88 -12.26 -5.72 -0.18
N ALA A 89 -12.11 -5.73 1.15
CA ALA A 89 -13.24 -5.69 2.07
C ALA A 89 -14.02 -4.37 1.94
N SER A 90 -13.30 -3.24 1.87
CA SER A 90 -13.89 -1.92 1.63
C SER A 90 -14.61 -1.82 0.28
N ALA A 91 -14.13 -2.55 -0.72
CA ALA A 91 -14.76 -2.64 -2.04
C ALA A 91 -15.93 -3.64 -2.11
N GLY A 92 -16.34 -4.24 -0.98
CA GLY A 92 -17.45 -5.21 -0.92
C GLY A 92 -17.10 -6.62 -1.43
N THR A 93 -15.85 -6.87 -1.82
CA THR A 93 -15.40 -8.18 -2.33
C THR A 93 -14.93 -9.09 -1.19
N GLN A 94 -15.87 -9.48 -0.33
CA GLN A 94 -15.60 -10.14 0.96
C GLN A 94 -14.87 -11.49 0.81
N ASP A 95 -15.22 -12.32 -0.16
CA ASP A 95 -14.56 -13.63 -0.37
C ASP A 95 -13.06 -13.47 -0.63
N LYS A 96 -12.70 -12.58 -1.57
CA LYS A 96 -11.30 -12.28 -1.91
C LYS A 96 -10.55 -11.62 -0.76
N ALA A 97 -11.22 -10.76 -0.01
CA ALA A 97 -10.64 -10.18 1.20
C ALA A 97 -10.25 -11.27 2.21
N SER A 98 -11.14 -12.25 2.42
CA SER A 98 -10.91 -13.36 3.34
C SER A 98 -9.71 -14.23 2.93
N GLU A 99 -9.54 -14.49 1.63
CA GLU A 99 -8.39 -15.23 1.09
C GLU A 99 -7.08 -14.51 1.38
N HIS A 100 -7.05 -13.20 1.21
CA HIS A 100 -5.86 -12.38 1.49
C HIS A 100 -5.54 -12.31 2.98
N PHE A 101 -6.55 -12.19 3.85
CA PHE A 101 -6.32 -12.25 5.30
C PHE A 101 -5.79 -13.62 5.74
N ARG A 102 -6.38 -14.72 5.24
CA ARG A 102 -5.88 -16.08 5.51
C ARG A 102 -4.46 -16.29 5.01
N SER A 103 -4.13 -15.73 3.85
CA SER A 103 -2.77 -15.78 3.30
C SER A 103 -1.78 -14.98 4.15
N ALA A 104 -2.19 -13.82 4.67
CA ALA A 104 -1.38 -13.03 5.60
C ALA A 104 -1.12 -13.80 6.91
N ILE A 105 -2.16 -14.43 7.48
CA ILE A 105 -2.06 -15.29 8.67
C ILE A 105 -1.11 -16.47 8.42
N LYS A 106 -1.24 -17.15 7.27
CA LYS A 106 -0.34 -18.26 6.93
C LYS A 106 1.12 -17.80 6.76
N THR A 107 1.31 -16.60 6.24
CA THR A 107 2.64 -16.02 6.02
C THR A 107 3.31 -15.64 7.34
N ASP A 108 2.55 -15.06 8.27
CA ASP A 108 3.02 -14.67 9.59
C ASP A 108 1.90 -14.89 10.62
N PRO A 109 1.88 -16.07 11.26
CA PRO A 109 0.81 -16.41 12.21
C PRO A 109 0.74 -15.49 13.43
N THR A 110 1.85 -14.82 13.76
CA THR A 110 1.95 -13.88 14.90
C THR A 110 1.40 -12.50 14.57
N PHE A 111 1.01 -12.24 13.31
CA PHE A 111 0.50 -10.94 12.90
C PHE A 111 -0.96 -10.75 13.31
N ALA A 112 -1.19 -9.98 14.36
CA ALA A 112 -2.51 -9.80 14.94
C ALA A 112 -3.54 -9.13 13.99
N PHE A 113 -3.11 -8.19 13.15
CA PHE A 113 -4.03 -7.40 12.31
C PHE A 113 -4.90 -8.24 11.36
N PRO A 114 -4.34 -9.19 10.56
CA PRO A 114 -5.14 -10.11 9.74
C PRO A 114 -6.18 -10.92 10.50
N HIS A 115 -5.88 -11.36 11.74
CA HIS A 115 -6.84 -12.12 12.55
C HIS A 115 -8.04 -11.26 12.93
N GLY A 116 -7.80 -10.04 13.40
CA GLY A 116 -8.85 -9.08 13.72
C GLY A 116 -9.68 -8.70 12.48
N ASN A 117 -9.01 -8.44 11.36
CA ASN A 117 -9.67 -8.08 10.11
C ASN A 117 -10.53 -9.22 9.55
N LEU A 118 -10.03 -10.46 9.59
CA LEU A 118 -10.81 -11.63 9.18
C LEU A 118 -12.01 -11.85 10.13
N GLY A 119 -11.83 -11.67 11.44
CA GLY A 119 -12.91 -11.76 12.41
C GLY A 119 -14.02 -10.74 12.13
N ASN A 120 -13.66 -9.47 11.94
CA ASN A 120 -14.60 -8.41 11.60
C ASN A 120 -15.35 -8.69 10.29
N LEU A 121 -14.61 -9.14 9.26
CA LEU A 121 -15.19 -9.49 7.98
C LEU A 121 -16.22 -10.63 8.11
N LEU A 122 -15.88 -11.69 8.83
CA LEU A 122 -16.77 -12.84 9.03
C LEU A 122 -18.00 -12.49 9.89
N PHE A 123 -17.84 -11.60 10.86
CA PHE A 123 -18.96 -11.09 11.66
C PHE A 123 -19.95 -10.34 10.77
N LEU A 124 -19.47 -9.38 9.98
CA LEU A 124 -20.31 -8.61 9.05
C LEU A 124 -21.00 -9.50 8.01
N ASN A 125 -20.30 -10.51 7.47
CA ASN A 125 -20.91 -11.44 6.51
C ASN A 125 -22.08 -12.20 7.13
N LYS A 126 -21.97 -12.62 8.41
CA LYS A 126 -23.06 -13.34 9.09
C LYS A 126 -24.30 -12.47 9.23
N ASP A 127 -24.13 -11.20 9.58
CA ASP A 127 -25.25 -10.26 9.76
C ASP A 127 -26.09 -10.09 8.47
N PHE A 128 -25.45 -10.13 7.29
CA PHE A 128 -26.16 -10.05 6.00
C PHE A 128 -27.01 -11.28 5.65
N PHE A 129 -26.69 -12.46 6.17
CA PHE A 129 -27.45 -13.69 5.90
C PHE A 129 -28.48 -14.03 7.00
N SER A 130 -28.50 -13.26 8.09
CA SER A 130 -29.39 -13.48 9.24
C SER A 130 -30.54 -12.45 9.37
N GLY A 131 -30.73 -11.57 8.38
CA GLY A 131 -31.87 -10.64 8.29
C GLY A 131 -32.81 -11.01 7.15
#